data_AF-M5T976-F1
#
_entry.id   AF-M5T976-F1
#
_cell.length_a   1.000
_cell.length_b   1.000
_cell.length_c   1.000
_cell.angle_alpha   90.00
_cell.angle_beta   90.00
_cell.angle_gamma   90.00
#
_symmetry.space_group_name_H-M   'P 1'
#
loop_
_entity.id
_entity.type
_entity.pdbx_description
1 polymer ?
#
loop_
_entity_poly.entity_id
_entity_poly.type
_entity_poly.pdbx_seq_one_letter_code
_entity_poly.pdbx_strand_id
1 'polypeptide(L)'
;MPLLHHLARTGGTLISRCLASMEDVCLLSEIHPEGAEHFNPLRQAADWYGFVSDEEARSFDPNDSESVRSAVHLIHQRAHQNSRSLIVRDWSHLDWIGFPFVASPPMRFTWDDPKIERPPIGEPVEWWIHNIFEKVVTASSSMVRLKFKKHSKCEHRDSNLSNNHSLFVIVRN
;
A
#
# COMPACT_ATOMS: atom_id res chain seq x y z
N MET A 1 6.63 4.18 -6.88
CA MET A 1 5.25 4.07 -6.36
C MET A 1 5.31 3.50 -4.95
N PRO A 2 4.88 4.23 -3.91
CA PRO A 2 4.87 3.71 -2.53
C PRO A 2 3.88 2.56 -2.33
N LEU A 3 4.34 1.52 -1.62
CA LEU A 3 3.49 0.44 -1.12
C LEU A 3 3.24 0.60 0.38
N LEU A 4 1.96 0.54 0.77
CA LEU A 4 1.51 0.53 2.16
C LEU A 4 1.20 -0.91 2.57
N HIS A 5 2.05 -1.48 3.42
CA HIS A 5 1.85 -2.82 3.98
C HIS A 5 1.28 -2.75 5.40
N HIS A 6 0.22 -3.52 5.64
CA HIS A 6 -0.31 -3.76 6.98
C HIS A 6 -1.15 -5.04 7.00
N LEU A 7 -1.23 -5.70 8.14
CA LEU A 7 -2.13 -6.83 8.31
C LEU A 7 -3.59 -6.37 8.46
N ALA A 8 -4.53 -7.29 8.21
CA ALA A 8 -5.93 -7.05 8.51
C ALA A 8 -6.11 -6.64 9.98
N ARG A 9 -7.12 -5.79 10.25
CA ARG A 9 -7.51 -5.36 11.62
C ARG A 9 -6.47 -4.52 12.38
N THR A 10 -5.46 -3.97 11.70
CA THR A 10 -4.45 -3.08 12.30
C THR A 10 -4.78 -1.59 12.14
N GLY A 11 -5.98 -1.24 11.68
CA GLY A 11 -6.34 0.15 11.38
C GLY A 11 -5.93 0.63 9.98
N GLY A 12 -5.54 -0.29 9.08
CA GLY A 12 -5.24 0.00 7.68
C GLY A 12 -6.29 0.85 6.96
N THR A 13 -7.57 0.58 7.20
CA THR A 13 -8.69 1.37 6.67
C THR A 13 -8.62 2.84 7.10
N LEU A 14 -8.32 3.12 8.37
CA LEU A 14 -8.22 4.50 8.86
C LEU A 14 -7.05 5.21 8.21
N ILE A 15 -5.89 4.55 8.13
CA ILE A 15 -4.69 5.08 7.46
C ILE A 15 -4.99 5.38 5.99
N SER A 16 -5.63 4.45 5.28
CA SER A 16 -6.01 4.64 3.87
C SER A 16 -6.96 5.82 3.69
N ARG A 17 -7.92 6.02 4.59
CA ARG A 17 -8.84 7.17 4.51
C ARG A 17 -8.12 8.50 4.71
N CYS A 18 -7.19 8.57 5.67
CA CYS A 18 -6.37 9.76 5.87
C CYS A 18 -5.53 10.07 4.61
N LEU A 19 -4.89 9.06 4.03
CA LEU A 19 -4.10 9.23 2.80
C LEU A 19 -4.98 9.62 1.61
N ALA A 20 -6.11 8.95 1.40
CA ALA A 20 -7.03 9.21 0.30
C ALA A 20 -7.74 10.58 0.40
N SER A 21 -7.75 11.20 1.58
CA SER A 21 -8.27 12.57 1.75
C SER A 21 -7.29 13.67 1.31
N MET A 22 -6.05 13.34 1.00
CA MET A 22 -5.06 14.29 0.49
C MET A 22 -5.33 14.56 -1.00
N GLU A 23 -5.37 15.83 -1.39
CA GLU A 23 -5.75 16.28 -2.74
C GLU A 23 -4.89 15.66 -3.86
N ASP A 24 -3.59 15.54 -3.60
CA ASP A 24 -2.60 15.05 -4.57
C ASP A 24 -2.37 13.53 -4.50
N VAL A 25 -3.24 12.78 -3.82
CA VAL A 25 -3.07 11.32 -3.62
C VAL A 25 -4.14 10.54 -4.37
N CYS A 26 -3.68 9.53 -5.11
CA CYS A 26 -4.47 8.45 -5.65
C CYS A 26 -4.14 7.18 -4.85
N LEU A 27 -5.09 6.63 -4.10
CA LEU A 27 -4.90 5.42 -3.30
C LEU A 27 -5.69 4.26 -3.88
N LEU A 28 -4.99 3.18 -4.23
CA LEU A 28 -5.62 1.89 -4.50
C LEU A 28 -5.61 1.04 -3.23
N SER A 29 -6.71 0.35 -2.98
CA SER A 29 -6.96 -0.40 -1.76
C SER A 29 -6.89 -1.90 -2.00
N GLU A 30 -6.16 -2.63 -1.16
CA GLU A 30 -6.14 -4.10 -1.14
C GLU A 30 -5.73 -4.73 -2.48
N ILE A 31 -4.77 -4.11 -3.17
CA ILE A 31 -4.26 -4.66 -4.42
C ILE A 31 -3.21 -5.72 -4.12
N HIS A 32 -3.38 -6.89 -4.72
CA HIS A 32 -2.43 -7.98 -4.66
C HIS A 32 -2.57 -8.85 -5.92
N PRO A 33 -1.48 -9.37 -6.51
CA PRO A 33 -1.56 -10.20 -7.72
C PRO A 33 -2.50 -11.41 -7.56
N GLU A 34 -2.34 -12.17 -6.47
CA GLU A 34 -3.22 -13.31 -6.13
C GLU A 34 -4.60 -12.91 -5.57
N GLY A 35 -4.90 -11.61 -5.47
CA GLY A 35 -6.16 -11.08 -4.91
C GLY A 35 -6.95 -10.22 -5.89
N ALA A 36 -6.51 -10.16 -7.15
CA ALA A 36 -7.05 -9.25 -8.16
C ALA A 36 -8.51 -9.58 -8.56
N GLU A 37 -8.96 -10.81 -8.34
CA GLU A 37 -10.36 -11.20 -8.51
C GLU A 37 -11.30 -10.51 -7.51
N HIS A 38 -10.79 -10.20 -6.32
CA HIS A 38 -11.53 -9.52 -5.27
C HIS A 38 -11.42 -8.00 -5.40
N PHE A 39 -10.23 -7.52 -5.77
CA PHE A 39 -9.92 -6.09 -5.83
C PHE A 39 -9.29 -5.75 -7.17
N ASN A 40 -10.13 -5.42 -8.15
CA ASN A 40 -9.69 -5.00 -9.47
C ASN A 40 -9.11 -3.56 -9.42
N PRO A 41 -7.81 -3.36 -9.71
CA PRO A 41 -7.17 -2.04 -9.67
C PRO A 41 -7.73 -1.07 -10.72
N LEU A 42 -8.02 -1.53 -11.95
CA LEU A 42 -8.60 -0.68 -13.00
C LEU A 42 -10.00 -0.23 -12.64
N ARG A 43 -10.78 -1.11 -11.99
CA ARG A 43 -12.13 -0.77 -11.53
C ARG A 43 -12.09 0.32 -10.46
N GLN A 44 -11.20 0.21 -9.47
CA GLN A 44 -11.01 1.26 -8.47
C GLN A 44 -10.57 2.59 -9.11
N ALA A 45 -9.67 2.54 -10.09
CA ALA A 45 -9.21 3.73 -10.79
C ALA A 45 -10.29 4.40 -11.66
N ALA A 46 -11.16 3.61 -12.28
CA ALA A 46 -12.32 4.10 -13.02
C ALA A 46 -13.33 4.75 -12.07
N ASP A 47 -13.79 4.00 -11.05
CA ASP A 47 -14.86 4.44 -10.15
C ASP A 47 -14.45 5.65 -9.28
N TRP A 48 -13.19 5.73 -8.83
CA TRP A 48 -12.77 6.72 -7.82
C TRP A 48 -12.07 7.94 -8.41
N TYR A 49 -11.38 7.77 -9.54
CA TYR A 49 -10.51 8.80 -10.10
C TYR A 49 -10.82 9.16 -11.55
N GLY A 50 -11.63 8.36 -12.26
CA GLY A 50 -11.91 8.56 -13.67
C GLY A 50 -10.66 8.43 -14.55
N PHE A 51 -9.61 7.77 -14.07
CA PHE A 51 -8.37 7.57 -14.84
C PHE A 51 -8.52 6.50 -15.91
N VAL A 52 -9.49 5.62 -15.77
CA VAL A 52 -9.66 4.46 -16.66
C VAL A 52 -11.11 4.43 -17.09
N SER A 53 -11.36 4.07 -18.34
CA SER A 53 -12.72 3.86 -18.85
C SER A 53 -13.30 2.55 -18.33
N ASP A 54 -14.64 2.45 -18.30
CA ASP A 54 -15.32 1.20 -17.97
C ASP A 54 -14.97 0.04 -18.91
N GLU A 55 -14.65 0.34 -20.17
CA GLU A 55 -14.26 -0.67 -21.16
C GLU A 55 -12.87 -1.25 -20.82
N GLU A 56 -11.89 -0.39 -20.56
CA GLU A 56 -10.55 -0.82 -20.11
C GLU A 56 -10.63 -1.63 -18.81
N ALA A 57 -11.46 -1.21 -17.85
CA ALA A 57 -11.65 -1.94 -16.59
C ALA A 57 -12.25 -3.34 -16.79
N ARG A 58 -13.08 -3.54 -17.84
CA ARG A 58 -13.65 -4.85 -18.20
C ARG A 58 -12.65 -5.76 -18.92
N SER A 59 -11.65 -5.18 -19.59
CA SER A 59 -10.61 -5.95 -20.28
C SER A 59 -9.56 -6.55 -19.33
N PHE A 60 -9.63 -6.19 -18.05
CA PHE A 60 -8.75 -6.69 -17.00
C PHE A 60 -8.93 -8.21 -16.78
N ASP A 61 -7.82 -8.94 -16.81
CA ASP A 61 -7.80 -10.36 -16.43
C ASP A 61 -7.26 -10.50 -15.00
N PRO A 62 -8.12 -10.82 -14.00
CA PRO A 62 -7.67 -10.96 -12.63
C PRO A 62 -6.80 -12.19 -12.36
N ASN A 63 -6.76 -13.17 -13.28
CA ASN A 63 -5.95 -14.38 -13.11
C ASN A 63 -4.53 -14.23 -13.64
N ASP A 64 -4.26 -13.15 -14.37
CA ASP A 64 -2.95 -12.85 -14.93
C ASP A 64 -2.25 -11.77 -14.10
N SER A 65 -1.18 -12.18 -13.41
CA SER A 65 -0.34 -11.27 -12.64
C SER A 65 0.24 -10.12 -13.50
N GLU A 66 0.46 -10.34 -14.80
CA GLU A 66 0.94 -9.31 -15.71
C GLU A 66 -0.13 -8.26 -16.03
N SER A 67 -1.40 -8.69 -16.09
CA SER A 67 -2.55 -7.77 -16.17
C SER A 67 -2.61 -6.84 -14.96
N VAL A 68 -2.37 -7.37 -13.75
CA VAL A 68 -2.29 -6.56 -12.52
C VAL A 68 -1.16 -5.54 -12.59
N ARG A 69 0.03 -5.94 -13.06
CA ARG A 69 1.18 -5.03 -13.22
C ARG A 69 0.89 -3.93 -14.24
N SER A 70 0.40 -4.33 -15.41
CA SER A 70 0.04 -3.41 -16.50
C SER A 70 -1.02 -2.42 -16.04
N ALA A 71 -2.02 -2.87 -15.27
CA ALA A 71 -3.03 -2.01 -14.69
C ALA A 71 -2.44 -0.99 -13.70
N VAL A 72 -1.62 -1.44 -12.75
CA VAL A 72 -0.97 -0.54 -11.79
C VAL A 72 -0.04 0.46 -12.49
N HIS A 73 0.70 0.02 -13.50
CA HIS A 73 1.56 0.90 -14.31
C HIS A 73 0.75 1.96 -15.06
N LEU A 74 -0.36 1.56 -15.69
CA LEU A 74 -1.26 2.47 -16.38
C LEU A 74 -1.83 3.52 -15.42
N ILE A 75 -2.30 3.08 -14.26
CA ILE A 75 -2.84 3.97 -13.22
C ILE A 75 -1.75 4.93 -12.73
N HIS A 76 -0.52 4.45 -12.54
CA HIS A 76 0.61 5.29 -12.14
C HIS A 76 0.88 6.40 -13.16
N GLN A 77 0.95 6.06 -14.45
CA GLN A 77 1.14 7.04 -15.52
C GLN A 77 0.02 8.09 -15.53
N ARG A 78 -1.24 7.66 -15.39
CA ARG A 78 -2.40 8.56 -15.42
C ARG A 78 -2.53 9.42 -14.17
N ALA A 79 -2.20 8.87 -13.00
CA ALA A 79 -2.08 9.64 -11.77
C ALA A 79 -1.04 10.75 -11.94
N HIS A 80 0.14 10.42 -12.47
CA HIS A 80 1.21 11.39 -12.73
C HIS A 80 0.77 12.47 -13.74
N GLN A 81 0.07 12.10 -14.82
CA GLN A 81 -0.50 13.06 -15.78
C GLN A 81 -1.51 14.03 -15.15
N ASN A 82 -2.17 13.61 -14.07
CA ASN A 82 -3.11 14.41 -13.29
C ASN A 82 -2.46 15.04 -12.05
N SER A 83 -1.12 15.12 -12.00
CA SER A 83 -0.34 15.67 -10.87
C SER A 83 -0.64 15.01 -9.52
N ARG A 84 -1.05 13.74 -9.54
CA ARG A 84 -1.34 12.94 -8.35
C ARG A 84 -0.30 11.85 -8.19
N SER A 85 -0.05 11.49 -6.95
CA SER A 85 0.85 10.40 -6.60
C SER A 85 0.07 9.15 -6.25
N LEU A 86 0.41 8.05 -6.92
CA LEU A 86 -0.20 6.75 -6.68
C LEU A 86 0.42 6.08 -5.45
N ILE A 87 -0.43 5.73 -4.49
CA ILE A 87 -0.11 4.86 -3.35
C ILE A 87 -0.93 3.59 -3.49
N VAL A 88 -0.29 2.44 -3.32
CA VAL A 88 -0.97 1.15 -3.34
C VAL A 88 -0.95 0.55 -1.95
N ARG A 89 -2.12 0.29 -1.39
CA ARG A 89 -2.27 -0.52 -0.18
C ARG A 89 -2.31 -1.98 -0.57
N ASP A 90 -1.27 -2.69 -0.15
CA ASP A 90 -1.10 -4.10 -0.39
C ASP A 90 -2.08 -4.94 0.44
N TRP A 91 -2.60 -6.03 -0.13
CA TRP A 91 -3.36 -7.02 0.63
C TRP A 91 -2.44 -8.07 1.24
N SER A 92 -1.58 -7.62 2.17
CA SER A 92 -0.56 -8.46 2.82
C SER A 92 -1.13 -9.66 3.59
N HIS A 93 -2.45 -9.73 3.78
CA HIS A 93 -3.09 -10.91 4.37
C HIS A 93 -2.81 -12.18 3.55
N LEU A 94 -2.79 -12.08 2.22
CA LEU A 94 -2.50 -13.22 1.33
C LEU A 94 -1.07 -13.73 1.50
N ASP A 95 -0.14 -12.82 1.75
CA ASP A 95 1.29 -13.12 1.89
C ASP A 95 1.67 -13.79 3.22
N TRP A 96 0.93 -13.51 4.30
CA TRP A 96 1.33 -13.89 5.66
C TRP A 96 0.31 -14.78 6.40
N ILE A 97 -0.98 -14.68 6.08
CA ILE A 97 -2.05 -15.45 6.74
C ILE A 97 -2.70 -16.41 5.75
N GLY A 98 -3.00 -15.94 4.54
CA GLY A 98 -3.57 -16.72 3.45
C GLY A 98 -5.04 -17.07 3.63
N PHE A 99 -5.44 -17.65 4.76
CA PHE A 99 -6.80 -18.16 4.98
C PHE A 99 -7.87 -17.04 4.96
N PRO A 100 -9.05 -17.26 4.33
CA PRO A 100 -9.49 -18.48 3.61
C PRO A 100 -9.09 -18.55 2.13
N PHE A 101 -8.31 -17.59 1.63
CA PHE A 101 -8.05 -17.39 0.19
C PHE A 101 -6.88 -18.22 -0.34
N VAL A 102 -5.80 -18.33 0.44
CA VAL A 102 -4.58 -19.05 0.09
C VAL A 102 -4.26 -20.06 1.19
N ALA A 103 -4.11 -21.34 0.82
CA ALA A 103 -3.88 -22.42 1.77
C ALA A 103 -2.45 -22.41 2.37
N SER A 104 -1.46 -21.96 1.59
CA SER A 104 -0.06 -21.89 2.00
C SER A 104 0.52 -20.52 1.62
N PRO A 105 0.45 -19.52 2.52
CA PRO A 105 0.96 -18.19 2.24
C PRO A 105 2.49 -18.22 1.99
N PRO A 106 3.02 -17.36 1.11
CA PRO A 106 4.42 -17.35 0.71
C PRO A 106 5.40 -16.90 1.81
N MET A 107 4.92 -16.28 2.90
CA MET A 107 5.72 -15.77 4.01
C MET A 107 6.78 -14.73 3.58
N ARG A 108 6.45 -13.96 2.55
CA ARG A 108 7.24 -12.84 1.99
C ARG A 108 6.29 -11.91 1.24
N PHE A 109 6.69 -10.67 1.00
CA PHE A 109 5.90 -9.78 0.16
C PHE A 109 5.96 -10.23 -1.29
N THR A 110 4.81 -10.49 -1.90
CA THR A 110 4.73 -10.93 -3.30
C THR A 110 5.31 -9.86 -4.24
N TRP A 111 5.10 -8.58 -3.94
CA TRP A 111 5.69 -7.45 -4.68
C TRP A 111 7.23 -7.38 -4.68
N ASP A 112 7.90 -8.10 -3.77
CA ASP A 112 9.36 -8.17 -3.69
C ASP A 112 9.94 -9.36 -4.50
N ASP A 113 9.10 -10.19 -5.12
CA ASP A 113 9.58 -11.27 -5.97
C ASP A 113 10.25 -10.67 -7.23
N PRO A 114 11.50 -11.05 -7.56
CA PRO A 114 12.21 -10.52 -8.73
C PRO A 114 11.52 -10.81 -10.06
N LYS A 115 10.55 -11.72 -10.10
CA LYS A 115 9.65 -11.93 -11.25
C LYS A 115 8.59 -10.83 -11.40
N ILE A 116 8.44 -9.97 -10.39
CA ILE A 116 7.54 -8.82 -10.35
C ILE A 116 8.41 -7.57 -10.45
N GLU A 117 8.70 -7.13 -11.68
CA GLU A 117 9.42 -5.88 -11.90
C GLU A 117 8.62 -4.70 -11.34
N ARG A 118 9.29 -3.86 -10.54
CA ARG A 118 8.70 -2.65 -9.97
C ARG A 118 8.67 -1.55 -11.04
N PRO A 119 7.60 -0.75 -11.14
CA PRO A 119 7.61 0.42 -12.02
C PRO A 119 8.72 1.38 -11.59
N PRO A 120 9.45 2.01 -12.54
CA PRO A 120 10.58 2.87 -12.23
C PRO A 120 10.15 4.03 -11.32
N ILE A 121 10.92 4.26 -10.26
CA ILE A 121 10.67 5.29 -9.25
C ILE A 121 11.07 6.65 -9.83
N GLY A 122 10.10 7.58 -9.93
CA GLY A 122 10.38 9.01 -9.93
C GLY A 122 10.12 9.56 -8.52
N GLU A 123 11.10 10.28 -7.95
CA GLU A 123 11.08 11.00 -6.66
C GLU A 123 11.53 10.23 -5.38
N PRO A 124 12.42 10.79 -4.54
CA PRO A 124 12.91 10.17 -3.30
C PRO A 124 11.87 10.12 -2.17
N VAL A 125 11.86 9.01 -1.42
CA VAL A 125 10.92 8.76 -0.29
C VAL A 125 11.10 9.69 0.92
N GLU A 126 12.22 10.40 1.00
CA GLU A 126 12.46 11.39 2.05
C GLU A 126 11.44 12.55 1.99
N TRP A 127 10.99 12.94 0.80
CA TRP A 127 9.97 13.98 0.64
C TRP A 127 8.56 13.53 1.12
N TRP A 128 8.29 12.21 1.07
CA TRP A 128 6.99 11.62 1.36
C TRP A 128 6.70 11.45 2.85
N ILE A 129 7.68 10.95 3.61
CA ILE A 129 7.52 10.74 5.06
C ILE A 129 7.31 12.09 5.77
N HIS A 130 8.06 13.11 5.39
CA HIS A 130 7.91 14.45 5.97
C HIS A 130 6.53 15.05 5.67
N ASN A 131 6.03 14.96 4.43
CA ASN A 131 4.74 15.54 4.06
C ASN A 131 3.53 14.79 4.64
N ILE A 132 3.55 13.45 4.66
CA ILE A 132 2.44 12.68 5.25
C ILE A 132 2.40 12.89 6.76
N PHE A 133 3.53 12.82 7.46
CA PHE A 133 3.53 13.05 8.90
C PHE A 133 3.20 14.51 9.25
N GLU A 134 3.73 15.50 8.54
CA GLU A 134 3.36 16.89 8.82
C GLU A 134 1.89 17.18 8.52
N LYS A 135 1.34 16.69 7.40
CA LYS A 135 -0.09 16.91 7.05
C LYS A 135 -1.05 16.13 7.97
N VAL A 136 -0.70 14.90 8.38
CA VAL A 136 -1.51 14.12 9.34
C VAL A 136 -1.40 14.67 10.77
N VAL A 137 -0.23 15.16 11.18
CA VAL A 137 -0.03 15.76 12.52
C VAL A 137 -0.64 17.16 12.60
N THR A 138 -0.63 17.96 11.53
CA THR A 138 -1.26 19.30 11.53
C THR A 138 -2.79 19.25 11.47
N ALA A 139 -3.38 18.21 10.87
CA ALA A 139 -4.83 17.99 10.89
C ALA A 139 -5.39 17.60 12.27
N SER A 140 -4.53 17.17 13.21
CA SER A 140 -4.91 16.89 14.59
C SER A 140 -4.21 17.89 15.50
N SER A 141 -4.88 19.00 15.81
CA SER A 141 -4.48 19.92 16.88
C SER A 141 -4.67 19.28 18.26
N SER A 142 -3.93 18.20 18.51
CA SER A 142 -3.66 17.61 19.81
C SER A 142 -2.34 16.84 19.70
N MET A 143 -1.29 17.53 20.16
CA MET A 143 0.13 17.20 20.12
C MET A 143 0.45 15.79 20.64
N VAL A 144 0.69 14.82 19.74
CA VAL A 144 1.36 13.55 20.08
C VAL A 144 2.79 13.59 19.57
N ARG A 145 3.72 13.91 20.47
CA ARG A 145 5.16 13.99 20.18
C ARG A 145 5.78 12.59 20.24
N LEU A 146 5.73 11.83 19.15
CA LEU A 146 6.43 10.55 19.04
C LEU A 146 7.93 10.79 18.77
N LYS A 147 8.77 10.56 19.79
CA LYS A 147 10.23 10.52 19.63
C LYS A 147 10.62 9.22 18.91
N PHE A 148 11.07 9.32 17.67
CA PHE A 148 11.76 8.20 17.01
C PHE A 148 13.16 8.04 17.59
N LYS A 149 13.41 6.89 18.24
CA LYS A 149 14.74 6.49 18.70
C LYS A 149 15.34 5.56 17.65
N LYS A 150 16.43 5.99 17.03
CA LYS A 150 17.23 5.19 16.08
C LYS A 150 17.81 3.99 16.85
N HIS A 151 17.29 2.79 16.60
CA HIS A 151 17.90 1.56 17.13
C HIS A 151 18.55 0.78 15.99
N SER A 152 19.86 1.00 15.86
CA SER A 152 20.78 0.10 15.17
C SER A 152 21.34 -0.90 16.20
N LYS A 153 21.23 -2.20 15.84
CA LYS A 153 21.83 -3.43 16.41
C LYS A 153 20.89 -4.38 17.17
N CYS A 154 20.85 -5.60 16.63
CA CYS A 154 20.45 -6.85 17.28
C CYS A 154 21.30 -7.13 18.53
N GLU A 155 20.66 -7.62 19.60
CA GLU A 155 21.23 -8.61 20.53
C GLU A 155 20.10 -9.26 21.37
N HIS A 156 20.30 -10.53 21.72
CA HIS A 156 19.37 -11.43 22.43
C HIS A 156 19.12 -11.05 23.91
N ARG A 157 17.86 -11.13 24.37
CA ARG A 157 17.33 -12.04 25.43
C ARG A 157 16.04 -11.50 26.08
N ASP A 158 15.06 -12.40 26.11
CA ASP A 158 14.04 -12.72 27.13
C ASP A 158 13.08 -11.69 27.75
N SER A 159 11.81 -12.17 27.73
CA SER A 159 10.73 -12.06 28.72
C SER A 159 10.25 -10.67 29.17
N ASN A 160 9.13 -10.24 28.57
CA ASN A 160 7.88 -10.02 29.32
C ASN A 160 6.73 -9.68 28.36
N LEU A 161 5.69 -10.51 28.41
CA LEU A 161 4.40 -10.27 27.76
C LEU A 161 3.77 -9.00 28.32
N SER A 162 3.82 -7.92 27.55
CA SER A 162 2.89 -6.81 27.69
C SER A 162 2.14 -6.65 26.36
N ASN A 163 0.82 -6.51 26.45
CA ASN A 163 -0.12 -6.34 25.34
C ASN A 163 0.12 -5.01 24.60
N ASN A 164 1.25 -4.90 23.91
CA ASN A 164 1.51 -3.84 22.96
C ASN A 164 1.12 -4.35 21.57
N HIS A 165 -0.07 -3.96 21.11
CA HIS A 165 -0.37 -4.00 19.68
C HIS A 165 0.52 -2.97 18.99
N SER A 166 1.74 -3.38 18.67
CA SER A 166 2.66 -2.60 17.85
C SER A 166 2.11 -2.54 16.44
N LEU A 167 1.61 -1.36 16.05
CA LEU A 167 1.27 -1.08 14.67
C LEU A 167 2.57 -0.93 13.86
N PHE A 168 2.97 -1.99 13.18
CA PHE A 168 4.08 -1.93 12.22
C PHE A 168 3.54 -1.48 10.87
N VAL A 169 3.69 -0.19 10.57
CA VAL A 169 3.53 0.33 9.20
C VAL A 169 4.91 0.35 8.57
N ILE A 170 5.10 -0.47 7.54
CA ILE A 170 6.32 -0.45 6.74
C ILE A 170 5.95 0.19 5.40
N VAL A 171 6.47 1.39 5.15
CA VAL A 171 6.44 2.04 3.84
C VAL A 171 7.76 1.68 3.16
N ARG A 172 7.69 1.03 2.00
CA ARG A 172 8.88 0.67 1.20
C ARG A 172 8.87 1.38 -0.15
N ASN A 173 10.08 1.74 -0.61
CA ASN A 173 10.36 2.25 -1.96
C ASN A 173 10.31 1.11 -2.97
#